data_AF-A0A6L3WEL8-F1
#
_entry.id   AF-A0A6L3WEL8-F1
#
_cell.length_a   1.000
_cell.length_b   1.000
_cell.length_c   1.000
_cell.angle_alpha   90.00
_cell.angle_beta   90.00
_cell.angle_gamma   90.00
#
_symmetry.space_group_name_H-M   'P 1'
#
loop_
_entity.id
_entity.type
_entity.pdbx_description
1 polymer ?
#
loop_
_entity_poly.entity_id
_entity_poly.type
_entity_poly.pdbx_seq_one_letter_code
_entity_poly.pdbx_strand_id
1 'polypeptide(L)'
;MTSPPPSYGFTRRRPAAVEIAFWIAVVVPPLATVLNVAAFVVVKRAVDDVFGTTGGDAQASMYELRDKVNGPLLGLFLFFTALYLLLSGLWILLGLKMRGGRHWARITLTVFASLWALSSLVALIRGDTQGFTTGYIPPFFEFPSSYLVLDYTRSALDLVAMAAFIPLVFLRRSNQYFTARRPPA
;
A
#
# COMPACT_ATOMS: atom_id res chain seq x y z
N MET A 1 -9.50 -40.97 42.92
CA MET A 1 -8.65 -40.99 41.71
C MET A 1 -9.24 -40.01 40.73
N THR A 2 -8.72 -38.79 40.68
CA THR A 2 -9.14 -37.76 39.74
C THR A 2 -8.40 -37.96 38.44
N SER A 3 -9.14 -38.18 37.35
CA SER A 3 -8.58 -38.23 36.00
C SER A 3 -7.80 -36.93 35.72
N PRO A 4 -6.59 -36.98 35.14
CA PRO A 4 -5.87 -35.78 34.75
C PRO A 4 -6.73 -34.98 33.75
N PRO A 5 -6.74 -33.64 33.82
CA PRO A 5 -7.47 -32.82 32.86
C PRO A 5 -6.99 -33.14 31.45
N PRO A 6 -7.88 -33.17 30.44
CA PRO A 6 -7.49 -33.39 29.06
C PRO A 6 -6.49 -32.30 28.67
N SER A 7 -5.24 -32.69 28.52
CA SER A 7 -4.20 -31.87 27.92
C SER A 7 -4.68 -31.58 26.49
N TYR A 8 -5.28 -30.42 26.29
CA TYR A 8 -5.48 -29.84 24.96
C TYR A 8 -4.08 -29.73 24.36
N GLY A 9 -3.71 -30.75 23.59
CA GLY A 9 -2.58 -30.70 22.69
C GLY A 9 -2.87 -29.56 21.72
N PHE A 10 -2.44 -28.35 22.05
CA PHE A 10 -2.31 -27.28 21.09
C PHE A 10 -1.25 -27.78 20.10
N THR A 11 -1.71 -28.45 19.06
CA THR A 11 -0.91 -28.63 17.87
C THR A 11 -0.36 -27.26 17.53
N ARG A 12 0.96 -27.16 17.54
CA ARG A 12 1.83 -26.00 17.28
C ARG A 12 1.60 -25.32 15.92
N ARG A 13 0.53 -25.70 15.21
CA ARG A 13 0.17 -25.29 13.86
C ARG A 13 -0.58 -23.96 13.94
N ARG A 14 -0.03 -22.95 13.28
CA ARG A 14 -0.59 -21.61 13.23
C ARG A 14 -1.96 -21.65 12.53
N PRO A 15 -2.96 -20.88 12.98
CA PRO A 15 -4.24 -20.83 12.28
C PRO A 15 -4.06 -20.30 10.85
N ALA A 16 -4.71 -20.92 9.87
CA ALA A 16 -4.65 -20.49 8.46
C ALA A 16 -5.02 -19.00 8.28
N ALA A 17 -5.95 -18.48 9.10
CA ALA A 17 -6.31 -17.06 9.10
C ALA A 17 -5.12 -16.11 9.42
N VAL A 18 -4.24 -16.50 10.34
CA VAL A 18 -3.04 -15.72 10.70
C VAL A 18 -2.01 -15.78 9.56
N GLU A 19 -1.94 -16.90 8.87
CA GLU A 19 -1.05 -17.08 7.71
C GLU A 19 -1.50 -16.28 6.50
N ILE A 20 -2.81 -16.29 6.19
CA ILE A 20 -3.38 -15.46 5.11
C ILE A 20 -3.23 -13.98 5.43
N ALA A 21 -3.55 -13.56 6.66
CA ALA A 21 -3.37 -12.16 7.08
C ALA A 21 -1.90 -11.72 6.99
N PHE A 22 -0.96 -12.61 7.36
CA PHE A 22 0.47 -12.36 7.18
C PHE A 22 0.85 -12.14 5.71
N TRP A 23 0.37 -12.99 4.80
CA TRP A 23 0.66 -12.83 3.37
C TRP A 23 0.06 -11.56 2.79
N ILE A 24 -1.16 -11.18 3.19
CA ILE A 24 -1.76 -9.90 2.79
C ILE A 24 -0.87 -8.74 3.23
N ALA A 25 -0.44 -8.73 4.50
CA ALA A 25 0.42 -7.68 5.04
C ALA A 25 1.80 -7.59 4.37
N VAL A 26 2.31 -8.71 3.84
CA VAL A 26 3.64 -8.79 3.21
C VAL A 26 3.60 -8.49 1.72
N VAL A 27 2.56 -8.94 1.01
CA VAL A 27 2.51 -8.90 -0.47
C VAL A 27 1.85 -7.63 -0.98
N VAL A 28 0.82 -7.13 -0.30
CA VAL A 28 0.03 -6.00 -0.79
C VAL A 28 0.83 -4.70 -0.82
N PRO A 29 1.62 -4.32 0.22
CA PRO A 29 2.40 -3.08 0.16
C PRO A 29 3.46 -3.04 -0.97
N PRO A 30 4.26 -4.10 -1.20
CA PRO A 30 5.13 -4.15 -2.37
C PRO A 30 4.37 -4.09 -3.69
N LEU A 31 3.24 -4.78 -3.82
CA LEU A 31 2.43 -4.77 -5.03
C LEU A 31 1.86 -3.38 -5.32
N ALA A 32 1.34 -2.69 -4.30
CA ALA A 32 0.89 -1.30 -4.40
C ALA A 32 2.03 -0.36 -4.81
N THR A 33 3.25 -0.62 -4.34
CA THR A 33 4.45 0.13 -4.74
C THR A 33 4.78 -0.09 -6.21
N VAL A 34 4.70 -1.32 -6.72
CA VAL A 34 4.92 -1.63 -8.14
C VAL A 34 3.89 -0.91 -9.02
N LEU A 35 2.61 -0.93 -8.61
CA LEU A 35 1.54 -0.21 -9.31
C LEU A 35 1.79 1.31 -9.32
N ASN A 36 2.29 1.88 -8.22
CA ASN A 36 2.69 3.28 -8.15
C ASN A 36 3.79 3.62 -9.17
N VAL A 37 4.83 2.78 -9.26
CA VAL A 37 5.93 2.96 -10.21
C VAL A 37 5.42 2.85 -11.66
N ALA A 38 4.56 1.88 -11.94
CA ALA A 38 3.94 1.73 -13.26
C ALA A 38 3.11 2.97 -13.64
N ALA A 39 2.29 3.48 -12.73
CA ALA A 39 1.49 4.68 -12.92
C ALA A 39 2.37 5.91 -13.21
N PHE A 40 3.48 6.08 -12.48
CA PHE A 40 4.44 7.14 -12.73
C PHE A 40 5.11 7.03 -14.11
N VAL A 41 5.49 5.83 -14.54
CA VAL A 41 6.08 5.61 -15.88
C VAL A 41 5.09 6.02 -16.97
N VAL A 42 3.80 5.71 -16.81
CA VAL A 42 2.74 6.13 -17.74
C VAL A 42 2.65 7.66 -17.81
N VAL A 43 2.60 8.34 -16.66
CA VAL A 43 2.54 9.81 -16.61
C VAL A 43 3.79 10.43 -17.24
N LYS A 44 4.99 9.92 -16.89
CA LYS A 44 6.24 10.40 -17.46
C LYS A 44 6.28 10.25 -18.98
N ARG A 45 5.80 9.12 -19.52
CA ARG A 45 5.73 8.91 -20.97
C ARG A 45 4.80 9.91 -21.65
N ALA A 46 3.65 10.20 -21.06
CA ALA A 46 2.72 11.19 -21.60
C ALA A 46 3.31 12.60 -21.57
N VAL A 47 4.02 12.96 -20.49
CA VAL A 47 4.79 14.20 -20.39
C VAL A 47 5.85 14.26 -21.51
N ASP A 48 6.64 13.21 -21.68
CA ASP A 48 7.69 13.16 -22.70
C ASP A 48 7.13 13.21 -24.14
N ASP A 49 5.97 12.62 -24.40
CA ASP A 49 5.29 12.64 -25.71
C ASP A 49 4.81 14.05 -26.07
N VAL A 50 4.09 14.72 -25.17
CA VAL A 50 3.61 16.11 -25.34
C VAL A 50 4.77 17.08 -25.61
N PHE A 51 5.91 16.88 -24.96
CA PHE A 51 7.08 17.74 -25.12
C PHE A 51 8.02 17.31 -26.25
N GLY A 52 7.86 16.10 -26.80
CA GLY A 52 8.68 15.57 -27.90
C GLY A 52 8.21 15.96 -29.29
N THR A 53 6.93 16.33 -29.45
CA THR A 53 6.30 16.61 -30.76
C THR A 53 6.43 18.06 -31.25
N THR A 54 6.99 18.98 -30.46
CA THR A 54 7.00 20.42 -30.79
C THR A 54 8.32 20.81 -31.45
N GLY A 55 8.31 21.03 -32.77
CA GLY A 55 9.47 21.51 -33.55
C GLY A 55 9.61 23.04 -33.57
N GLY A 56 10.85 23.56 -33.56
CA GLY A 56 11.20 24.98 -33.80
C GLY A 56 11.74 25.73 -32.58
N ASP A 57 11.85 27.07 -32.63
CA ASP A 57 12.37 27.92 -31.52
C ASP A 57 11.56 27.79 -30.21
N ALA A 58 10.29 27.39 -30.32
CA ALA A 58 9.46 27.01 -29.18
C ALA A 58 10.00 25.78 -28.42
N GLN A 59 10.81 24.93 -29.07
CA GLN A 59 11.39 23.72 -28.49
C GLN A 59 12.45 24.05 -27.43
N ALA A 60 13.26 25.10 -27.60
CA ALA A 60 14.27 25.48 -26.60
C ALA A 60 13.61 25.94 -25.29
N SER A 61 12.58 26.79 -25.37
CA SER A 61 11.78 27.20 -24.21
C SER A 61 10.98 26.04 -23.62
N MET A 62 10.51 25.10 -24.46
CA MET A 62 9.78 23.92 -24.01
C MET A 62 10.68 22.90 -23.32
N TYR A 63 11.94 22.76 -23.75
CA TYR A 63 12.93 21.91 -23.10
C TYR A 63 13.33 22.44 -21.73
N GLU A 64 13.48 23.75 -21.58
CA GLU A 64 13.75 24.37 -20.29
C GLU A 64 12.58 24.20 -19.31
N LEU A 65 11.34 24.33 -19.81
CA LEU A 65 10.13 24.04 -19.05
C LEU A 65 10.03 22.56 -18.68
N ARG A 66 10.34 21.65 -19.62
CA ARG A 66 10.35 20.20 -19.38
C ARG A 66 11.35 19.83 -18.28
N ASP A 67 12.55 20.39 -18.29
CA ASP A 67 13.57 20.08 -17.28
C ASP A 67 13.16 20.62 -15.90
N LYS A 68 12.57 21.83 -15.87
CA LYS A 68 11.96 22.43 -14.67
C LYS A 68 10.76 21.66 -14.12
N VAL A 69 10.03 20.91 -14.95
CA VAL A 69 8.88 20.07 -14.51
C VAL A 69 9.34 18.65 -14.15
N ASN A 70 10.20 18.03 -14.96
CA ASN A 70 10.68 16.66 -14.75
C ASN A 70 11.56 16.53 -13.51
N GLY A 71 12.41 17.52 -13.21
CA GLY A 71 13.27 17.50 -12.03
C GLY A 71 12.47 17.38 -10.71
N PRO A 72 11.58 18.34 -10.42
CA PRO A 72 10.71 18.29 -9.23
C PRO A 72 9.77 17.10 -9.21
N LEU A 73 9.18 16.72 -10.36
CA LEU A 73 8.26 15.59 -10.46
C LEU A 73 8.97 14.26 -10.16
N LEU A 74 10.21 14.09 -10.64
CA LEU A 74 11.05 12.94 -10.33
C LEU A 74 11.50 12.96 -8.87
N GLY A 75 11.89 14.11 -8.32
CA GLY A 75 12.26 14.25 -6.91
C GLY A 75 11.11 13.89 -5.96
N LEU A 76 9.91 14.40 -6.23
CA LEU A 76 8.69 14.10 -5.47
C LEU A 76 8.31 12.63 -5.60
N PHE A 77 8.38 12.06 -6.80
CA PHE A 77 8.16 10.62 -7.01
C PHE A 77 9.15 9.75 -6.24
N LEU A 78 10.45 10.08 -6.26
CA LEU A 78 11.46 9.35 -5.49
C LEU A 78 11.20 9.46 -3.99
N PHE A 79 10.82 10.65 -3.50
CA PHE A 79 10.45 10.86 -2.11
C PHE A 79 9.26 9.99 -1.68
N PHE A 80 8.15 10.04 -2.43
CA PHE A 80 6.97 9.22 -2.14
C PHE A 80 7.25 7.73 -2.29
N THR A 81 8.00 7.32 -3.30
CA THR A 81 8.38 5.92 -3.50
C THR A 81 9.25 5.42 -2.35
N ALA A 82 10.24 6.20 -1.90
CA ALA A 82 11.04 5.87 -0.74
C ALA A 82 10.19 5.75 0.53
N LEU A 83 9.23 6.67 0.74
CA LEU A 83 8.28 6.60 1.85
C LEU A 83 7.41 5.33 1.79
N TYR A 84 6.90 4.97 0.61
CA TYR A 84 6.13 3.74 0.39
C TYR A 84 6.96 2.48 0.63
N LEU A 85 8.24 2.49 0.25
CA LEU A 85 9.17 1.38 0.52
C LEU A 85 9.45 1.22 2.02
N LEU A 86 9.69 2.33 2.73
CA LEU A 86 9.86 2.32 4.18
C LEU A 86 8.60 1.80 4.88
N LEU A 87 7.42 2.25 4.44
CA LEU A 87 6.14 1.81 4.95
C LEU A 87 5.90 0.32 4.65
N SER A 88 6.28 -0.16 3.47
CA SER A 88 6.23 -1.58 3.10
C SER A 88 7.14 -2.42 4.00
N GLY A 89 8.37 -1.97 4.25
CA GLY A 89 9.29 -2.61 5.19
C GLY A 89 8.71 -2.69 6.61
N LEU A 90 8.08 -1.61 7.08
CA LEU A 90 7.40 -1.58 8.36
C LEU A 90 6.25 -2.60 8.43
N TRP A 91 5.42 -2.68 7.39
CA TRP A 91 4.33 -3.65 7.28
C TRP A 91 4.83 -5.09 7.35
N ILE A 92 5.92 -5.40 6.63
CA ILE A 92 6.56 -6.73 6.66
C ILE A 92 7.07 -7.06 8.08
N LEU A 93 7.76 -6.12 8.73
CA LEU A 93 8.27 -6.29 10.10
C LEU A 93 7.15 -6.53 11.11
N LEU A 94 6.06 -5.75 11.00
CA LEU A 94 4.88 -5.91 11.84
C LEU A 94 4.16 -7.23 11.57
N GLY A 95 4.06 -7.65 10.30
CA GLY A 95 3.53 -8.95 9.89
C GLY A 95 4.31 -10.11 10.52
N LEU A 96 5.65 -10.03 10.49
CA LEU A 96 6.52 -11.03 11.15
C LEU A 96 6.31 -11.05 12.68
N LYS A 97 6.18 -9.88 13.32
CA LYS A 97 5.89 -9.79 14.76
C LYS A 97 4.50 -10.34 15.11
N MET A 98 3.50 -10.10 14.26
CA MET A 98 2.17 -10.68 14.39
C MET A 98 2.22 -12.21 14.24
N ARG A 99 3.01 -12.73 13.29
CA ARG A 99 3.25 -14.18 13.11
C ARG A 99 3.88 -14.82 14.36
N GLY A 100 4.67 -14.05 15.11
CA GLY A 100 5.22 -14.43 16.42
C GLY A 100 4.19 -14.55 17.55
N GLY A 101 2.96 -14.06 17.38
CA GLY A 101 1.92 -14.08 18.42
C GLY A 101 1.90 -12.84 19.31
N ARG A 102 2.55 -11.73 18.92
CA ARG A 102 2.53 -10.47 19.69
C ARG A 102 1.22 -9.71 19.45
N HIS A 103 0.42 -9.53 20.50
CA HIS A 103 -0.86 -8.80 20.46
C HIS A 103 -0.72 -7.33 19.99
N TRP A 104 0.36 -6.63 20.38
CA TRP A 104 0.56 -5.23 19.97
C TRP A 104 0.71 -5.05 18.46
N ALA A 105 1.43 -5.96 17.79
CA ALA A 105 1.61 -5.90 16.33
C ALA A 105 0.30 -6.02 15.56
N ARG A 106 -0.63 -6.80 16.13
CA ARG A 106 -1.98 -6.95 15.61
C ARG A 106 -2.73 -5.63 15.59
N ILE A 107 -2.80 -4.96 16.75
CA ILE A 107 -3.52 -3.69 16.92
C ILE A 107 -2.94 -2.63 15.98
N THR A 108 -1.61 -2.51 15.93
CA THR A 108 -0.95 -1.57 15.02
C THR A 108 -1.31 -1.84 13.57
N LEU A 109 -1.20 -3.10 13.11
CA LEU A 109 -1.57 -3.45 11.74
C LEU A 109 -3.04 -3.17 11.43
N THR A 110 -3.95 -3.37 12.39
CA THR A 110 -5.36 -3.03 12.19
C THR A 110 -5.55 -1.53 12.02
N VAL A 111 -4.91 -0.71 12.85
CA VAL A 111 -5.01 0.76 12.74
C VAL A 111 -4.47 1.24 11.39
N PHE A 112 -3.30 0.73 10.98
CA PHE A 112 -2.74 1.03 9.67
C PHE A 112 -3.64 0.55 8.53
N ALA A 113 -4.18 -0.67 8.61
CA ALA A 113 -5.12 -1.21 7.62
C ALA A 113 -6.38 -0.36 7.49
N SER A 114 -6.95 0.10 8.61
CA SER A 114 -8.15 0.95 8.61
C SER A 114 -7.89 2.32 7.99
N LEU A 115 -6.78 2.96 8.35
CA LEU A 115 -6.39 4.24 7.75
C LEU A 115 -6.14 4.09 6.24
N TRP A 116 -5.48 3.01 5.85
CA TRP A 116 -5.16 2.77 4.44
C TRP A 116 -6.40 2.40 3.63
N ALA A 117 -7.33 1.62 4.19
CA ALA A 117 -8.64 1.34 3.60
C ALA A 117 -9.46 2.63 3.41
N LEU A 118 -9.48 3.51 4.41
CA LEU A 118 -10.18 4.79 4.32
C LEU A 118 -9.58 5.68 3.24
N SER A 119 -8.24 5.76 3.18
CA SER A 119 -7.52 6.47 2.13
C SER A 119 -7.87 5.92 0.74
N SER A 120 -7.88 4.60 0.60
CA SER A 120 -8.21 3.91 -0.67
C SER A 120 -9.66 4.12 -1.09
N LEU A 121 -10.59 4.18 -0.13
CA LEU A 121 -12.00 4.48 -0.38
C LEU A 121 -12.18 5.93 -0.87
N VAL A 122 -11.49 6.89 -0.25
CA VAL A 122 -11.51 8.30 -0.69
C VAL A 122 -10.92 8.43 -2.08
N ALA A 123 -9.80 7.76 -2.35
CA ALA A 123 -9.18 7.66 -3.68
C ALA A 123 -10.15 7.10 -4.73
N LEU A 124 -10.90 6.05 -4.40
CA LEU A 124 -11.89 5.46 -5.31
C LEU A 124 -13.04 6.43 -5.65
N ILE A 125 -13.49 7.21 -4.67
CA ILE A 125 -14.61 8.17 -4.85
C ILE A 125 -14.17 9.39 -5.65
N ARG A 126 -12.97 9.90 -5.39
CA ARG A 126 -12.49 11.18 -5.94
C ARG A 126 -11.58 11.02 -7.17
N GLY A 127 -11.03 9.83 -7.39
CA GLY A 127 -9.83 9.60 -8.21
C GLY A 127 -8.59 10.10 -7.45
N ASP A 128 -7.55 9.28 -7.32
CA ASP A 128 -6.30 9.71 -6.66
C ASP A 128 -5.42 10.48 -7.65
N THR A 129 -5.80 11.73 -7.88
CA THR A 129 -4.92 12.72 -8.47
C THR A 129 -4.06 13.41 -7.40
N GLN A 130 -4.16 13.03 -6.11
CA GLN A 130 -3.56 13.80 -5.00
C GLN A 130 -2.03 13.82 -5.04
N GLY A 131 -1.41 12.75 -5.57
CA GLY A 131 0.04 12.69 -5.81
C GLY A 131 0.55 13.75 -6.80
N PHE A 132 -0.34 14.31 -7.63
CA PHE A 132 -0.01 15.26 -8.69
C PHE A 132 -0.66 16.64 -8.53
N THR A 133 -1.76 16.76 -7.79
CA THR A 133 -2.51 18.02 -7.62
C THR A 133 -1.87 19.03 -6.66
N THR A 134 -0.78 18.68 -5.95
CA THR A 134 -0.23 19.53 -4.90
C THR A 134 0.80 20.58 -5.35
N GLY A 135 1.06 20.77 -6.65
CA GLY A 135 1.69 22.04 -7.07
C GLY A 135 2.45 22.15 -8.39
N TYR A 136 2.55 21.13 -9.24
CA TYR A 136 3.47 21.18 -10.39
C TYR A 136 2.91 20.74 -11.74
N ILE A 137 1.65 20.32 -11.80
CA ILE A 137 1.03 19.95 -13.07
C ILE A 137 0.24 21.13 -13.63
N PRO A 138 0.49 21.56 -14.89
CA PRO A 138 -0.29 22.61 -15.52
C PRO A 138 -1.78 22.25 -15.56
N PRO A 139 -2.70 23.20 -15.35
CA PRO A 139 -4.14 22.93 -15.27
C PRO A 139 -4.76 22.36 -16.55
N PHE A 140 -4.01 22.35 -17.66
CA PHE A 140 -4.41 21.80 -18.96
C PHE A 140 -3.84 20.40 -19.25
N PHE A 141 -3.08 19.82 -18.33
CA PHE A 141 -2.53 18.48 -18.52
C PHE A 141 -3.58 17.42 -18.18
N GLU A 142 -4.09 16.74 -19.20
CA GLU A 142 -4.98 15.60 -19.03
C GLU A 142 -4.18 14.32 -18.77
N PHE A 143 -4.55 13.59 -17.72
CA PHE A 143 -3.91 12.32 -17.43
C PHE A 143 -4.33 11.25 -18.47
N PRO A 144 -3.40 10.42 -18.93
CA PRO A 144 -3.73 9.28 -19.78
C PRO A 144 -4.79 8.39 -19.12
N SER A 145 -5.74 7.87 -19.88
CA SER A 145 -6.75 6.94 -19.37
C SER A 145 -6.13 5.70 -18.72
N SER A 146 -4.96 5.26 -19.21
CA SER A 146 -4.18 4.18 -18.61
C SER A 146 -3.68 4.48 -17.20
N TYR A 147 -3.43 5.75 -16.86
CA TYR A 147 -3.08 6.14 -15.48
C TYR A 147 -4.30 5.95 -14.57
N LEU A 148 -5.47 6.41 -14.99
CA LEU A 148 -6.71 6.27 -14.21
C LEU A 148 -7.03 4.79 -13.95
N VAL A 149 -6.87 3.93 -14.95
CA VAL A 149 -7.09 2.47 -14.77
C VAL A 149 -6.13 1.90 -13.73
N LEU A 150 -4.83 2.25 -13.77
CA LEU A 150 -3.85 1.79 -12.79
C LEU A 150 -4.17 2.29 -11.38
N ASP A 151 -4.59 3.55 -11.27
CA ASP A 151 -4.93 4.18 -10.01
C ASP A 151 -6.16 3.53 -9.34
N TYR A 152 -7.25 3.37 -10.10
CA TYR A 152 -8.44 2.67 -9.62
C TYR A 152 -8.16 1.21 -9.28
N THR A 153 -7.33 0.53 -10.07
CA THR A 153 -6.95 -0.87 -9.82
C THR A 153 -6.19 -1.00 -8.51
N ARG A 154 -5.22 -0.11 -8.27
CA ARG A 154 -4.46 -0.07 -7.02
C ARG A 154 -5.38 0.23 -5.83
N SER A 155 -6.20 1.26 -5.92
CA SER A 155 -7.12 1.67 -4.85
C SER A 155 -8.14 0.57 -4.52
N ALA A 156 -8.66 -0.13 -5.53
CA ALA A 156 -9.55 -1.27 -5.33
C ALA A 156 -8.82 -2.45 -4.67
N LEU A 157 -7.61 -2.78 -5.12
CA LEU A 157 -6.78 -3.83 -4.54
C LEU A 157 -6.49 -3.57 -3.06
N ASP A 158 -6.05 -2.36 -2.73
CA ASP A 158 -5.73 -1.95 -1.35
C ASP A 158 -6.99 -2.02 -0.48
N LEU A 159 -8.13 -1.51 -0.97
CA LEU A 159 -9.40 -1.57 -0.24
C LEU A 159 -9.84 -3.02 0.04
N VAL A 160 -9.84 -3.88 -0.98
CA VAL A 160 -10.23 -5.29 -0.83
C VAL A 160 -9.28 -6.03 0.10
N ALA A 161 -7.97 -5.80 -0.03
CA ALA A 161 -6.96 -6.41 0.82
C ALA A 161 -7.13 -6.01 2.28
N MET A 162 -7.29 -4.72 2.57
CA MET A 162 -7.46 -4.24 3.94
C MET A 162 -8.81 -4.66 4.54
N ALA A 163 -9.88 -4.62 3.75
CA ALA A 163 -11.21 -5.09 4.16
C ALA A 163 -11.21 -6.59 4.47
N ALA A 164 -10.41 -7.40 3.77
CA ALA A 164 -10.22 -8.82 4.08
C ALA A 164 -9.29 -9.03 5.30
N PHE A 165 -8.23 -8.23 5.42
CA PHE A 165 -7.25 -8.34 6.50
C PHE A 165 -7.86 -8.13 7.89
N ILE A 166 -8.65 -7.07 8.07
CA ILE A 166 -9.25 -6.70 9.36
C ILE A 166 -10.04 -7.87 9.99
N PRO A 167 -11.06 -8.47 9.34
CA PRO A 167 -11.82 -9.56 9.94
C PRO A 167 -10.98 -10.83 10.17
N LEU A 168 -10.05 -11.15 9.27
CA LEU A 168 -9.16 -12.32 9.42
C LEU A 168 -8.34 -12.26 10.71
N VAL A 169 -7.90 -11.05 11.07
CA VAL A 169 -7.10 -10.80 12.26
C VAL A 169 -7.90 -11.02 13.56
N PHE A 170 -9.21 -10.81 13.56
CA PHE A 170 -10.08 -10.93 14.74
C PHE A 170 -10.88 -12.24 14.82
N LEU A 171 -10.72 -13.16 13.87
CA LEU A 171 -11.38 -14.46 13.91
C LEU A 171 -11.13 -15.20 15.23
N ARG A 172 -12.12 -15.97 15.70
CA ARG A 172 -12.07 -16.70 16.98
C ARG A 172 -10.80 -17.56 17.15
N ARG A 173 -10.37 -18.25 16.08
CA ARG A 173 -9.12 -19.05 16.06
C ARG A 173 -7.86 -18.19 16.16
N SER A 174 -7.88 -16.98 15.59
CA SER A 174 -6.80 -15.99 15.69
C SER A 174 -6.71 -15.46 17.13
N ASN A 175 -7.83 -15.05 17.73
CA ASN A 175 -7.88 -14.59 19.12
C ASN A 175 -7.37 -15.65 20.11
N GLN A 176 -7.74 -16.92 19.95
CA GLN A 176 -7.26 -18.02 20.79
C GLN A 176 -5.74 -18.18 20.72
N TYR A 177 -5.13 -18.05 19.54
CA TYR A 177 -3.67 -18.13 19.35
C TYR A 177 -2.93 -17.01 20.08
N PHE A 178 -3.45 -15.78 20.02
CA PHE A 178 -2.81 -14.64 20.67
C PHE A 178 -3.01 -14.64 22.19
N THR A 179 -4.18 -15.09 22.69
CA THR A 179 -4.45 -15.20 24.13
C THR A 179 -3.63 -16.31 24.79
N ALA A 180 -3.41 -17.44 24.12
CA ALA A 180 -2.60 -18.54 24.64
C ALA A 180 -1.10 -18.19 24.83
N ARG A 181 -0.63 -17.06 24.27
CA ARG A 181 0.76 -16.60 24.36
C ARG A 181 0.93 -15.33 25.19
N ARG A 182 -0.11 -14.91 25.91
CA ARG A 182 0.01 -13.82 26.88
C ARG A 182 0.85 -14.33 28.07
N PRO A 183 1.90 -13.63 28.50
CA PRO A 183 2.56 -13.95 29.78
C PRO A 183 1.53 -13.81 30.91
N PRO A 184 1.62 -14.64 31.97
CA PRO A 184 0.81 -14.44 33.17
C PRO A 184 1.07 -13.04 33.71
N ALA A 185 -0.01 -12.34 34.08
CA ALA A 185 0.03 -11.02 34.68
C ALA A 185 0.68 -11.07 36.08
#